data_AF-A0A8G2CBA2-F1
#
_entry.id   AF-A0A8G2CBA2-F1
#
_cell.length_a   1.000
_cell.length_b   1.000
_cell.length_c   1.000
_cell.angle_alpha   90.00
_cell.angle_beta   90.00
_cell.angle_gamma   90.00
#
_symmetry.space_group_name_H-M   'P 1'
#
loop_
_entity.id
_entity.type
_entity.pdbx_description
1 polymer ?
#
loop_
_entity_poly.entity_id
_entity_poly.type
_entity_poly.pdbx_seq_one_letter_code
_entity_poly.pdbx_strand_id
1 'polypeptide(L)'
;MYKHTLRVNGEYLAKAQTLPSNSGVVGNGGSIKAGSTMGAVEVVMAAADEVSIPAETQVLLQLEGSDDKSVFTLMPVNHVVTTSADVTTYKEGDELARLPVASNAPKHVRCRISTNKTGIVGTVDVFCDFLPR
;
A
#
# COMPACT_ATOMS: atom_id res chain seq x y z
N MET A 1 21.57 -0.55 11.33
CA MET A 1 20.72 -1.58 10.70
C MET A 1 19.45 -0.90 10.22
N TYR A 2 19.31 -0.56 8.94
CA TYR A 2 18.09 0.05 8.40
C TYR A 2 17.84 -0.49 6.97
N LYS A 3 16.57 -0.84 6.68
CA LYS A 3 16.03 -1.24 5.35
C LYS A 3 16.35 -2.66 4.82
N HIS A 4 16.20 -3.72 5.63
CA HIS A 4 16.17 -5.11 5.14
C HIS A 4 14.74 -5.66 5.13
N THR A 5 13.95 -5.31 4.10
CA THR A 5 12.64 -5.92 3.83
C THR A 5 12.84 -7.15 2.94
N LEU A 6 12.30 -8.31 3.32
CA LEU A 6 12.34 -9.50 2.48
C LEU A 6 11.18 -9.44 1.48
N ARG A 7 11.49 -9.05 0.25
CA ARG A 7 10.52 -8.92 -0.83
C ARG A 7 10.64 -10.09 -1.80
N VAL A 8 9.50 -10.66 -2.21
CA VAL A 8 9.49 -11.62 -3.32
C VAL A 8 9.68 -10.83 -4.62
N ASN A 9 10.75 -11.15 -5.34
CA ASN A 9 11.06 -10.43 -6.58
C ASN A 9 9.91 -10.56 -7.59
N GLY A 10 9.45 -9.42 -8.11
CA GLY A 10 8.38 -9.34 -9.11
C GLY A 10 6.96 -9.39 -8.54
N GLU A 11 6.77 -9.60 -7.23
CA GLU A 11 5.45 -9.54 -6.60
C GLU A 11 5.16 -8.15 -6.05
N TYR A 12 4.35 -7.40 -6.79
CA TYR A 12 3.85 -6.09 -6.41
C TYR A 12 2.33 -6.09 -6.44
N LEU A 13 1.72 -5.43 -5.47
CA LEU A 13 0.32 -5.02 -5.52
C LEU A 13 0.16 -3.73 -6.33
N ALA A 14 1.18 -2.86 -6.29
CA ALA A 14 1.34 -1.72 -7.17
C ALA A 14 2.83 -1.50 -7.45
N LYS A 15 3.21 -1.23 -8.69
CA LYS A 15 4.60 -0.93 -9.08
C LYS A 15 4.65 0.39 -9.83
N ALA A 16 5.52 1.29 -9.39
CA ALA A 16 5.68 2.65 -9.91
C ALA A 16 4.32 3.34 -10.14
N GLN A 17 3.37 3.11 -9.23
CA GLN A 17 2.02 3.62 -9.37
C GLN A 17 1.96 5.08 -8.95
N THR A 18 1.52 5.95 -9.86
CA THR A 18 1.26 7.36 -9.52
C THR A 18 0.26 7.43 -8.37
N LEU A 19 0.60 8.19 -7.33
CA LEU A 19 -0.35 8.44 -6.26
C LEU A 19 -1.58 9.18 -6.82
N PRO A 20 -2.80 8.73 -6.48
CA PRO A 20 -4.01 9.40 -6.96
C PRO A 20 -4.06 10.83 -6.41
N SER A 21 -4.74 11.71 -7.13
CA SER A 21 -4.97 13.10 -6.76
C SER A 21 -6.45 13.26 -6.44
N ASN A 22 -6.78 13.47 -5.17
CA ASN A 22 -8.15 13.54 -4.63
C ASN A 22 -9.07 12.42 -5.15
N SER A 23 -8.59 11.18 -5.13
CA SER A 23 -9.28 10.03 -5.70
C SER A 23 -8.75 8.72 -5.12
N GLY A 24 -9.39 7.60 -5.47
CA GLY A 24 -8.95 6.26 -5.10
C GLY A 24 -8.72 5.38 -6.32
N VAL A 25 -7.66 4.58 -6.29
CA VAL A 25 -7.25 3.68 -7.38
C VAL A 25 -6.90 2.31 -6.82
N VAL A 26 -7.20 1.27 -7.59
CA VAL A 26 -6.71 -0.08 -7.30
C VAL A 26 -5.25 -0.18 -7.74
N GLY A 27 -4.47 -0.99 -7.03
CA GLY A 27 -3.08 -1.29 -7.39
C GLY A 27 -2.95 -1.93 -8.79
N ASN A 28 -1.98 -1.46 -9.58
CA ASN A 28 -1.73 -1.92 -10.94
C ASN A 28 -1.02 -3.28 -11.03
N GLY A 29 -0.64 -3.87 -9.89
CA GLY A 29 -0.01 -5.20 -9.81
C GLY A 29 -0.99 -6.36 -9.67
N GLY A 30 -2.29 -6.08 -9.50
CA GLY A 30 -3.34 -7.08 -9.36
C GLY A 30 -3.44 -7.64 -7.93
N SER A 31 -3.87 -8.91 -7.81
CA SER A 31 -4.05 -9.58 -6.52
C SER A 31 -3.06 -10.70 -6.30
N ILE A 32 -2.66 -10.89 -5.05
CA ILE A 32 -1.81 -11.98 -4.57
C ILE A 32 -2.62 -12.97 -3.75
N LYS A 33 -2.07 -14.17 -3.53
CA LYS A 33 -2.64 -15.17 -2.61
C LYS A 33 -2.07 -14.97 -1.21
N ALA A 34 -2.65 -14.05 -0.44
CA ALA A 34 -2.21 -13.76 0.93
C ALA A 34 -3.22 -14.16 2.01
N GLY A 35 -4.44 -14.57 1.63
CA GLY A 35 -5.39 -15.18 2.56
C GLY A 35 -4.85 -16.51 3.07
N SER A 36 -4.99 -16.78 4.37
CA SER A 36 -4.40 -17.94 5.08
C SER A 36 -2.92 -17.82 5.49
N THR A 37 -2.30 -16.65 5.38
CA THR A 37 -0.94 -16.42 5.90
C THR A 37 -0.88 -16.24 7.42
N MET A 38 -2.02 -16.36 8.13
CA MET A 38 -2.13 -16.23 9.59
C MET A 38 -1.50 -14.96 10.17
N GLY A 39 -1.53 -13.86 9.41
CA GLY A 39 -0.92 -12.59 9.81
C GLY A 39 0.61 -12.60 9.78
N ALA A 40 1.24 -13.43 8.94
CA ALA A 40 2.68 -13.43 8.72
C ALA A 40 3.13 -12.48 7.58
N VAL A 41 2.19 -11.75 6.98
CA VAL A 41 2.44 -10.85 5.85
C VAL A 41 1.94 -9.45 6.19
N GLU A 42 2.78 -8.46 5.90
CA GLU A 42 2.40 -7.06 5.87
C GLU A 42 2.46 -6.52 4.45
N VAL A 43 1.59 -5.58 4.13
CA VAL A 43 1.64 -4.80 2.90
C VAL A 43 2.27 -3.47 3.20
N VAL A 44 3.36 -3.18 2.51
CA VAL A 44 4.16 -1.97 2.68
C VAL A 44 4.02 -1.12 1.43
N MET A 45 3.74 0.17 1.61
CA MET A 45 3.79 1.18 0.57
C MET A 45 5.04 2.03 0.78
N ALA A 46 5.90 2.06 -0.21
CA ALA A 46 7.12 2.87 -0.22
C ALA A 46 7.18 3.76 -1.44
N ALA A 47 7.90 4.87 -1.34
CA ALA A 47 8.17 5.77 -2.46
C ALA A 47 9.00 5.02 -3.52
N ALA A 48 8.47 4.92 -4.75
CA ALA A 48 9.20 4.31 -5.87
C ALA A 48 10.19 5.31 -6.51
N ASP A 49 9.84 6.59 -6.49
CA ASP A 49 10.68 7.74 -6.78
C ASP A 49 10.46 8.81 -5.69
N GLU A 50 11.02 10.01 -5.81
CA GLU A 50 10.68 11.11 -4.90
C GLU A 50 9.17 11.40 -4.94
N VAL A 51 8.55 11.44 -3.77
CA VAL A 51 7.12 11.73 -3.59
C VAL A 51 6.96 13.02 -2.81
N SER A 52 6.18 13.95 -3.34
CA SER A 52 5.81 15.21 -2.68
C SER A 52 4.31 15.25 -2.43
N ILE A 53 3.96 15.43 -1.16
CA ILE A 53 2.58 15.41 -0.69
C ILE A 53 2.26 16.75 -0.01
N PRO A 54 1.23 17.46 -0.46
CA PRO A 54 0.81 18.71 0.17
C PRO A 54 0.47 18.55 1.65
N ALA A 55 0.54 19.65 2.40
CA ALA A 55 0.17 19.71 3.81
C ALA A 55 -1.25 19.17 4.08
N GLU A 56 -1.43 18.54 5.24
CA GLU A 56 -2.69 17.99 5.76
C GLU A 56 -3.43 17.09 4.75
N THR A 57 -2.69 16.36 3.92
CA THR A 57 -3.20 15.37 2.99
C THR A 57 -3.31 14.03 3.72
N GLN A 58 -4.46 13.37 3.57
CA GLN A 58 -4.62 11.99 3.96
C GLN A 58 -4.22 11.09 2.81
N VAL A 59 -3.30 10.17 3.09
CA VAL A 59 -2.93 9.05 2.21
C VAL A 59 -3.45 7.77 2.87
N LEU A 60 -4.33 7.08 2.16
CA LEU A 60 -4.92 5.83 2.59
C LEU A 60 -4.31 4.67 1.81
N LEU A 61 -3.77 3.70 2.57
CA LEU A 61 -3.51 2.35 2.07
C LEU A 61 -4.59 1.42 2.62
N GLN A 62 -5.31 0.77 1.72
CA GLN A 62 -6.37 -0.17 2.05
C GLN A 62 -6.15 -1.49 1.32
N LEU A 63 -6.75 -2.56 1.85
CA LEU A 63 -6.76 -3.86 1.21
C LEU A 63 -8.18 -4.22 0.78
N GLU A 64 -8.29 -4.89 -0.35
CA GLU A 64 -9.53 -5.51 -0.79
C GLU A 64 -9.32 -7.02 -0.92
N GLY A 65 -10.30 -7.79 -0.44
CA GLY A 65 -10.28 -9.24 -0.40
C GLY A 65 -11.29 -9.86 -1.37
N SER A 66 -10.94 -11.02 -1.93
CA SER A 66 -11.81 -11.86 -2.75
C SER A 66 -11.46 -13.33 -2.56
N ASP A 67 -12.45 -14.23 -2.54
CA ASP A 67 -12.18 -15.67 -2.48
C ASP A 67 -11.91 -16.29 -3.87
N ASP A 68 -12.42 -15.66 -4.94
CA ASP A 68 -12.45 -16.21 -6.29
C ASP A 68 -11.81 -15.29 -7.37
N LYS A 69 -11.31 -14.12 -6.98
CA LYS A 69 -10.78 -13.04 -7.84
C LYS A 69 -11.82 -12.32 -8.72
N SER A 70 -13.12 -12.54 -8.52
CA SER A 70 -14.16 -11.89 -9.34
C SER A 70 -14.62 -10.58 -8.71
N VAL A 71 -15.05 -10.63 -7.46
CA VAL A 71 -15.54 -9.49 -6.69
C VAL A 71 -14.61 -9.27 -5.50
N PHE A 72 -14.12 -8.04 -5.38
CA PHE A 72 -13.25 -7.62 -4.30
C PHE A 72 -14.00 -6.65 -3.38
N THR A 73 -13.98 -6.93 -2.08
CA THR A 73 -14.60 -6.10 -1.05
C THR A 73 -13.56 -5.49 -0.14
N LEU A 74 -13.83 -4.28 0.34
CA LEU A 74 -12.90 -3.58 1.23
C LEU A 74 -12.74 -4.35 2.54
N MET A 75 -11.50 -4.58 2.94
CA MET A 75 -11.17 -5.16 4.24
C MET A 75 -11.30 -4.11 5.35
N PRO A 76 -11.61 -4.51 6.60
CA PRO A 76 -11.88 -3.55 7.67
C PRO A 76 -10.64 -2.81 8.19
N VAL A 77 -9.44 -3.34 7.96
CA VAL A 77 -8.18 -2.74 8.42
C VAL A 77 -7.61 -1.87 7.31
N ASN A 78 -7.39 -0.59 7.61
CA ASN A 78 -6.81 0.40 6.72
C ASN A 78 -5.69 1.14 7.44
N HIS A 79 -4.72 1.64 6.68
CA HIS A 79 -3.69 2.54 7.19
C HIS A 79 -3.92 3.94 6.64
N VAL A 80 -3.94 4.93 7.53
CA VAL A 80 -4.14 6.35 7.21
C VAL A 80 -2.94 7.14 7.70
N VAL A 81 -2.23 7.79 6.78
CA VAL A 81 -1.23 8.79 7.13
C VAL A 81 -1.79 10.16 6.78
N THR A 82 -1.82 11.05 7.77
CA THR A 82 -2.09 12.47 7.53
C THR A 82 -0.75 13.20 7.54
N THR A 83 -0.42 13.89 6.44
CA THR A 83 0.81 14.69 6.36
C THR A 83 0.74 15.90 7.30
N SER A 84 1.90 16.44 7.64
CA SER A 84 2.04 17.57 8.56
C SER A 84 1.43 18.87 8.02
N ALA A 85 1.53 19.96 8.80
CA ALA A 85 1.13 21.29 8.38
C ALA A 85 1.95 21.84 7.19
N ASP A 86 3.10 21.23 6.88
CA ASP A 86 3.95 21.54 5.73
C ASP A 86 3.94 20.42 4.69
N VAL A 87 4.40 20.73 3.48
CA VAL A 87 4.64 19.74 2.41
C VAL A 87 5.57 18.65 2.94
N THR A 88 5.13 17.40 2.79
CA THR A 88 5.92 16.22 3.17
C THR A 88 6.56 15.62 1.93
N THR A 89 7.88 15.46 1.97
CA THR A 89 8.64 14.79 0.91
C THR A 89 9.19 13.46 1.40
N TYR A 90 9.04 12.42 0.57
CA TYR A 90 9.61 11.10 0.78
C TYR A 90 10.66 10.85 -0.31
N LYS A 91 11.83 10.35 0.09
CA LYS A 91 12.86 9.93 -0.86
C LYS A 91 12.54 8.52 -1.35
N GLU A 92 13.14 8.14 -2.46
CA GLU A 92 13.07 6.77 -2.97
C GLU A 92 13.36 5.75 -1.85
N GLY A 93 12.46 4.76 -1.74
CA GLY A 93 12.54 3.69 -0.75
C GLY A 93 12.19 4.10 0.68
N ASP A 94 11.67 5.30 0.92
CA ASP A 94 11.07 5.65 2.20
C ASP A 94 9.68 5.03 2.32
N GLU A 95 9.37 4.49 3.50
CA GLU A 95 8.10 3.87 3.78
C GLU A 95 7.04 4.94 4.10
N LEU A 96 5.93 4.89 3.38
CA LEU A 96 4.78 5.76 3.62
C LEU A 96 3.76 5.09 4.52
N ALA A 97 3.55 3.78 4.38
CA ALA A 97 2.55 3.05 5.14
C ALA A 97 2.90 1.56 5.23
N ARG A 98 2.43 0.94 6.32
CA ARG A 98 2.50 -0.51 6.54
C ARG A 98 1.22 -1.00 7.16
N LEU A 99 0.68 -2.07 6.58
CA LEU A 99 -0.64 -2.60 6.90
C LEU A 99 -0.58 -4.12 6.98
N PRO A 100 -0.79 -4.73 8.17
CA PRO A 100 -0.83 -6.19 8.27
C PRO A 100 -2.01 -6.78 7.52
N VAL A 101 -1.79 -7.91 6.85
CA VAL A 101 -2.88 -8.70 6.26
C VAL A 101 -3.57 -9.46 7.39
N ALA A 102 -4.86 -9.21 7.57
CA ALA A 102 -5.66 -9.85 8.62
C ALA A 102 -5.65 -11.39 8.47
N SER A 103 -5.65 -12.12 9.59
CA SER A 103 -5.62 -13.60 9.57
C SER A 103 -6.85 -14.22 8.93
N ASN A 104 -7.98 -13.50 8.93
CA ASN A 104 -9.23 -13.86 8.28
C ASN A 104 -9.39 -13.23 6.88
N ALA A 105 -8.32 -12.72 6.28
CA ALA A 105 -8.37 -12.19 4.93
C ALA A 105 -8.82 -13.27 3.91
N PRO A 106 -9.69 -12.92 2.95
CA PRO A 106 -10.02 -13.78 1.81
C PRO A 106 -8.77 -14.22 1.04
N LYS A 107 -8.91 -15.31 0.28
CA LYS A 107 -7.78 -15.96 -0.42
C LYS A 107 -6.93 -14.99 -1.25
N HIS A 108 -7.57 -14.06 -1.95
CA HIS A 108 -6.96 -13.09 -2.83
C HIS A 108 -7.04 -11.69 -2.26
N VAL A 109 -5.89 -11.03 -2.16
CA VAL A 109 -5.79 -9.68 -1.62
C VAL A 109 -5.18 -8.76 -2.67
N ARG A 110 -5.73 -7.56 -2.84
CA ARG A 110 -5.14 -6.47 -3.62
C ARG A 110 -5.13 -5.17 -2.83
N CYS A 111 -4.29 -4.22 -3.21
CA CYS A 111 -4.29 -2.91 -2.57
C CYS A 111 -5.23 -1.92 -3.27
N ARG A 112 -5.77 -0.98 -2.50
CA ARG A 112 -6.36 0.27 -2.96
C ARG A 112 -5.63 1.42 -2.28
N ILE A 113 -5.30 2.43 -3.06
CA ILE A 113 -4.62 3.65 -2.60
C ILE A 113 -5.59 4.80 -2.81
N SER A 114 -5.77 5.67 -1.83
CA SER A 114 -6.58 6.87 -1.99
C SER A 114 -5.99 8.08 -1.30
N THR A 115 -6.34 9.25 -1.81
CA THR A 115 -5.93 10.54 -1.25
C THR A 115 -7.09 11.52 -1.27
N ASN A 116 -7.06 12.53 -0.39
CA ASN A 116 -8.14 13.51 -0.25
C ASN A 116 -7.79 14.92 -0.76
N LYS A 117 -6.59 15.12 -1.31
CA LYS A 117 -6.14 16.41 -1.84
C LYS A 117 -5.51 16.26 -3.22
N THR A 118 -5.50 17.36 -3.97
CA THR A 118 -4.82 17.48 -5.26
C THR A 118 -3.39 18.00 -5.08
N GLY A 119 -2.57 17.94 -6.15
CA GLY A 119 -1.19 18.46 -6.13
C GLY A 119 -0.15 17.47 -5.59
N ILE A 120 -0.52 16.21 -5.46
CA ILE A 120 0.40 15.12 -5.10
C ILE A 120 1.23 14.76 -6.34
N VAL A 121 2.54 14.61 -6.15
CA VAL A 121 3.48 14.26 -7.22
C VAL A 121 4.32 13.07 -6.77
N GLY A 122 4.55 12.13 -7.67
CA GLY A 122 5.41 10.97 -7.44
C GLY A 122 4.69 9.63 -7.57
N THR A 123 5.46 8.57 -7.42
CA THR A 123 5.06 7.17 -7.63
C THR A 123 5.37 6.34 -6.38
N VAL A 124 4.60 5.29 -6.17
CA VAL A 124 4.79 4.36 -5.05
C VAL A 124 4.83 2.92 -5.53
N ASP A 125 5.59 2.12 -4.78
CA ASP A 125 5.58 0.67 -4.83
C ASP A 125 4.82 0.13 -3.62
N VAL A 126 3.94 -0.82 -3.86
CA VAL A 126 3.23 -1.56 -2.82
C VAL A 126 3.56 -3.04 -2.97
N PHE A 127 4.14 -3.63 -1.93
CA PHE A 127 4.63 -5.01 -1.94
C PHE A 127 4.40 -5.68 -0.58
N CYS A 128 4.54 -7.00 -0.57
CA CYS A 128 4.49 -7.78 0.67
C CYS A 128 5.86 -7.84 1.36
N ASP A 129 5.84 -7.67 2.67
CA ASP A 129 6.94 -7.95 3.58
C ASP A 129 6.56 -9.17 4.43
N PHE A 130 7.42 -10.19 4.41
CA PHE A 130 7.20 -11.42 5.16
C PHE A 130 7.87 -11.31 6.52
N LEU A 131 7.10 -11.51 7.58
CA LEU A 131 7.60 -11.51 8.94
C LEU A 131 8.20 -12.90 9.24
N PRO A 132 9.52 -13.01 9.50
CA PRO A 132 10.10 -14.26 9.98
C PRO A 132 9.47 -14.59 11.35
N ARG A 133 9.02 -15.83 11.52
CA ARG A 133 8.49 -16.35 12.78
C ARG A 133 9.37 -17.48 13.28
#